data_AF-A0A356TC61-F1
#
_entry.id   AF-A0A356TC61-F1
#
_cell.length_a   1.000
_cell.length_b   1.000
_cell.length_c   1.000
_cell.angle_alpha   90.00
_cell.angle_beta   90.00
_cell.angle_gamma   90.00
#
_symmetry.space_group_name_H-M   'P 1'
#
loop_
_entity.id
_entity.type
_entity.pdbx_description
1 polymer ?
#
loop_
_entity_poly.entity_id
_entity_poly.type
_entity_poly.pdbx_seq_one_letter_code
_entity_poly.pdbx_strand_id
1 'polypeptide(L)'
;FRGAASLARVERWSQRELAPWLERKRALLAEAEEAYGQVAPLAIPRWQIAAASRLGDMRVRLARQILESPIPDVILRDDELLADYETRLIEVARPIELAAIDRYEFCMVTATRARWFDGRSRRCEEALNALDAARFPIASELRGEPDYQTETPAPPAAVLRDG
;
A
#
# COMPACT_ATOMS: atom_id res chain seq x y z
N PHE A 1 -10.62 26.62 33.46
CA PHE A 1 -11.66 25.73 32.91
C PHE A 1 -12.19 26.27 31.58
N ARG A 2 -11.60 25.89 30.44
CA ARG A 2 -12.14 26.15 29.08
C ARG A 2 -12.54 24.85 28.33
N GLY A 3 -12.32 23.67 28.94
CA GLY A 3 -12.38 22.37 28.29
C GLY A 3 -13.76 21.92 27.77
N ALA A 4 -14.85 22.22 28.48
CA ALA A 4 -16.19 21.75 28.07
C ALA A 4 -16.69 22.38 26.75
N ALA A 5 -16.46 23.68 26.55
CA ALA A 5 -16.89 24.38 25.34
C ALA A 5 -16.06 23.98 24.11
N SER A 6 -14.79 23.62 24.31
CA SER A 6 -13.89 23.15 23.26
C SER A 6 -14.15 21.69 22.87
N LEU A 7 -14.45 20.81 23.83
CA LEU A 7 -14.87 19.43 23.54
C LEU A 7 -16.18 19.40 22.76
N ALA A 8 -17.17 20.23 23.12
CA ALA A 8 -18.41 20.35 22.35
C ALA A 8 -18.17 20.86 20.92
N ARG A 9 -17.10 21.64 20.68
CA ARG A 9 -16.72 22.11 19.32
C ARG A 9 -16.08 20.98 18.50
N VAL A 10 -15.24 20.15 19.12
CA VAL A 10 -14.66 18.94 18.50
C VAL A 10 -15.75 17.98 18.09
N GLU A 11 -16.67 17.69 19.00
CA GLU A 11 -17.78 16.77 18.74
C GLU A 11 -18.60 17.26 17.54
N ARG A 12 -18.93 18.56 17.50
CA ARG A 12 -19.63 19.15 16.34
C ARG A 12 -18.83 19.06 15.05
N TRP A 13 -17.53 19.33 15.06
CA TRP A 13 -16.70 19.21 13.86
C TRP A 13 -16.60 17.76 13.37
N SER A 14 -16.36 16.82 14.29
CA SER A 14 -16.31 15.39 14.00
C SER A 14 -17.60 14.91 13.33
N GLN A 15 -18.75 15.24 13.93
CA GLN A 15 -20.06 14.84 13.41
C GLN A 15 -20.45 15.53 12.09
N ARG A 16 -20.06 16.79 11.88
CA ARG A 16 -20.51 17.58 10.72
C ARG A 16 -19.57 17.55 9.53
N GLU A 17 -18.28 17.35 9.76
CA GLU A 17 -17.26 17.43 8.73
C GLU A 17 -16.57 16.08 8.51
N LEU A 18 -15.93 15.53 9.55
CA LEU A 18 -15.11 14.32 9.43
C LEU A 18 -15.94 13.08 9.09
N ALA A 19 -17.01 12.81 9.86
CA ALA A 19 -17.84 11.63 9.63
C ALA A 19 -18.52 11.65 8.25
N PRO A 20 -19.17 12.74 7.79
CA PRO A 20 -19.73 12.79 6.45
C PRO A 20 -18.67 12.69 5.35
N TRP A 21 -17.49 13.26 5.55
CA TRP A 21 -16.38 13.12 4.60
C TRP A 21 -15.91 11.67 4.50
N LEU A 22 -15.76 10.98 5.63
CA LEU A 22 -15.33 9.58 5.68
C LEU A 22 -16.36 8.67 5.00
N GLU A 23 -17.65 8.87 5.29
CA GLU A 23 -18.73 8.11 4.65
C GLU A 23 -18.73 8.31 3.13
N ARG A 24 -18.57 9.54 2.65
CA ARG A 24 -18.44 9.81 1.21
C ARG A 24 -17.25 9.08 0.60
N LYS A 25 -16.09 9.09 1.26
CA LYS A 25 -14.88 8.39 0.79
C LYS A 25 -15.09 6.88 0.75
N ARG A 26 -15.73 6.29 1.76
CA ARG A 26 -16.07 4.87 1.80
C ARG A 26 -17.03 4.47 0.69
N ALA A 27 -18.07 5.28 0.45
CA ALA A 27 -19.01 5.06 -0.64
C ALA A 27 -18.31 5.07 -2.01
N LEU A 28 -17.49 6.08 -2.29
CA LEU A 28 -16.72 6.16 -3.55
C LEU A 28 -15.74 5.01 -3.72
N LEU A 29 -15.13 4.52 -2.63
CA LEU A 29 -14.27 3.35 -2.67
C LEU A 29 -15.07 2.08 -2.98
N ALA A 30 -16.27 1.93 -2.40
CA ALA A 30 -17.17 0.80 -2.69
C ALA A 30 -17.63 0.80 -4.15
N GLU A 31 -18.01 1.97 -4.70
CA GLU A 31 -18.34 2.12 -6.12
C GLU A 31 -17.16 1.73 -7.02
N ALA A 32 -15.94 2.15 -6.67
CA ALA A 32 -14.75 1.76 -7.40
C ALA A 32 -14.51 0.24 -7.35
N GLU A 33 -14.70 -0.38 -6.18
CA GLU A 33 -14.58 -1.83 -6.01
C GLU A 33 -15.57 -2.61 -6.86
N GLU A 34 -16.81 -2.17 -6.91
CA GLU A 34 -17.83 -2.77 -7.76
C GLU A 34 -17.44 -2.65 -9.25
N ALA A 35 -17.04 -1.46 -9.69
CA ALA A 35 -16.65 -1.21 -11.07
C ALA A 35 -15.42 -2.04 -11.49
N TYR A 36 -14.38 -2.09 -10.67
CA TYR A 36 -13.21 -2.94 -10.92
C TYR A 36 -13.54 -4.43 -10.78
N GLY A 37 -14.53 -4.81 -9.97
CA GLY A 37 -15.02 -6.17 -9.83
C GLY A 37 -15.55 -6.75 -11.14
N GLN A 38 -16.09 -5.90 -12.03
CA GLN A 38 -16.55 -6.32 -13.38
C GLN A 38 -15.42 -6.86 -14.27
N VAL A 39 -14.16 -6.63 -13.92
CA VAL A 39 -13.00 -7.20 -14.63
C VAL A 39 -12.79 -8.67 -14.27
N ALA A 40 -13.21 -9.12 -13.08
CA ALA A 40 -12.91 -10.46 -12.59
C ALA A 40 -13.42 -11.59 -13.53
N PRO A 41 -14.67 -11.56 -14.05
CA PRO A 41 -15.19 -12.61 -14.93
C PRO A 41 -14.47 -12.72 -16.28
N LEU A 42 -13.79 -11.65 -16.72
CA LEU A 42 -13.11 -11.62 -18.01
C LEU A 42 -11.83 -12.45 -18.01
N ALA A 43 -11.32 -12.82 -16.83
CA ALA A 43 -10.16 -13.70 -16.64
C ALA A 43 -8.89 -13.27 -17.41
N ILE A 44 -8.74 -11.96 -17.69
CA ILE A 44 -7.56 -11.40 -18.36
C ILE A 44 -6.57 -10.94 -17.29
N PRO A 45 -5.41 -11.61 -17.11
CA PRO A 45 -4.52 -11.36 -15.98
C PRO A 45 -4.03 -9.91 -15.92
N ARG A 46 -3.70 -9.31 -17.07
CA ARG A 46 -3.23 -7.91 -17.14
C ARG A 46 -4.26 -6.94 -16.57
N TRP A 47 -5.54 -7.18 -16.81
CA TRP A 47 -6.62 -6.34 -16.30
C TRP A 47 -6.86 -6.57 -14.82
N GLN A 48 -6.80 -7.82 -14.35
CA GLN A 48 -6.89 -8.16 -12.93
C GLN A 48 -5.75 -7.54 -12.11
N ILE A 49 -4.52 -7.60 -12.62
CA ILE A 49 -3.34 -6.96 -12.01
C ILE A 49 -3.53 -5.44 -11.94
N ALA A 50 -3.97 -4.81 -13.03
CA ALA A 50 -4.20 -3.37 -13.06
C ALA A 50 -5.32 -2.92 -12.12
N ALA A 51 -6.42 -3.68 -12.06
CA ALA A 51 -7.54 -3.43 -11.15
C ALA A 51 -7.10 -3.56 -9.69
N ALA A 52 -6.42 -4.63 -9.33
CA ALA A 52 -5.93 -4.86 -7.98
C ALA A 52 -4.93 -3.78 -7.54
N SER A 53 -3.97 -3.42 -8.40
CA SER A 53 -3.04 -2.33 -8.15
C SER A 53 -3.76 -1.01 -7.87
N ARG A 54 -4.78 -0.65 -8.68
CA ARG A 54 -5.60 0.56 -8.49
C ARG A 54 -6.41 0.54 -7.19
N LEU A 55 -7.01 -0.59 -6.84
CA LEU A 55 -7.82 -0.73 -5.62
C LEU A 55 -6.97 -0.68 -4.35
N GLY A 56 -5.79 -1.29 -4.35
CA GLY A 56 -4.81 -1.13 -3.26
C GLY A 56 -4.42 0.33 -3.08
N ASP A 57 -4.23 1.04 -4.20
CA ASP A 57 -3.86 2.44 -4.22
C ASP A 57 -4.87 3.37 -3.55
N MET A 58 -6.15 3.16 -3.89
CA MET A 58 -7.24 3.96 -3.34
C MET A 58 -7.36 3.73 -1.83
N ARG A 59 -7.16 2.50 -1.38
CA ARG A 59 -7.16 2.14 0.04
C ARG A 59 -6.01 2.76 0.80
N VAL A 60 -4.77 2.65 0.33
CA VAL A 60 -3.60 3.30 0.97
C VAL A 60 -3.81 4.80 1.06
N ARG A 61 -4.29 5.43 -0.01
CA ARG A 61 -4.59 6.88 0.01
C ARG A 61 -5.67 7.23 1.02
N LEU A 62 -6.72 6.42 1.15
CA LEU A 62 -7.78 6.67 2.13
C LEU A 62 -7.27 6.49 3.56
N ALA A 63 -6.54 5.41 3.85
CA ALA A 63 -5.93 5.17 5.15
C ALA A 63 -5.03 6.35 5.56
N ARG A 64 -4.17 6.80 4.65
CA ARG A 64 -3.32 7.97 4.85
C ARG A 64 -4.13 9.25 5.11
N GLN A 65 -5.17 9.52 4.32
CA GLN A 65 -6.02 10.70 4.51
C GLN A 65 -6.72 10.72 5.88
N ILE A 66 -7.03 9.55 6.45
CA ILE A 66 -7.60 9.44 7.80
C ILE A 66 -6.56 9.81 8.84
N LEU A 67 -5.35 9.24 8.74
CA LEU A 67 -4.24 9.51 9.66
C LEU A 67 -3.76 10.96 9.59
N GLU A 68 -3.82 11.57 8.41
CA GLU A 68 -3.45 12.98 8.16
C GLU A 68 -4.62 13.96 8.33
N SER A 69 -5.77 13.48 8.83
CA SER A 69 -6.93 14.35 9.01
C SER A 69 -6.63 15.46 10.03
N PRO A 70 -7.16 16.70 9.83
CA PRO A 70 -6.87 17.80 10.74
C PRO A 70 -7.25 17.46 12.19
N ILE A 71 -6.30 17.64 13.11
CA ILE A 71 -6.52 17.46 14.54
C ILE A 71 -6.96 18.81 15.15
N PRO A 72 -8.10 18.89 15.84
CA PRO A 72 -8.54 20.11 16.50
C PRO A 72 -7.54 20.62 17.57
N ASP A 73 -7.30 21.95 17.60
CA ASP A 73 -6.38 22.62 18.55
C ASP A 73 -6.59 22.27 20.04
N VAL A 74 -7.82 21.94 20.45
CA VAL A 74 -8.08 21.55 21.84
C VAL A 74 -7.53 20.16 22.15
N ILE A 75 -7.58 19.25 21.19
CA ILE A 75 -7.00 17.91 21.33
C ILE A 75 -5.47 18.04 21.33
N LEU A 76 -4.90 18.86 20.45
CA LEU A 76 -3.46 19.11 20.40
C LEU A 76 -2.83 19.69 21.68
N ARG A 77 -3.65 20.24 22.59
CA ARG A 77 -3.18 20.86 23.85
C ARG A 77 -3.30 19.93 25.06
N ASP A 78 -3.77 18.71 24.86
CA ASP A 78 -4.02 17.72 25.89
C ASP A 78 -3.45 16.38 25.42
N ASP A 79 -2.32 15.99 25.99
CA ASP A 79 -1.56 14.83 25.53
C ASP A 79 -2.34 13.51 25.66
N GLU A 80 -3.20 13.38 26.67
CA GLU A 80 -4.05 12.19 26.87
C GLU A 80 -5.13 12.13 25.78
N LEU A 81 -5.81 13.25 25.52
CA LEU A 81 -6.80 13.32 24.45
C LEU A 81 -6.18 13.15 23.07
N LEU A 82 -4.96 13.63 22.86
CA LEU A 82 -4.23 13.45 21.60
C LEU A 82 -3.93 11.98 21.34
N ALA A 83 -3.38 11.27 22.34
CA ALA A 83 -3.08 9.85 22.23
C ALA A 83 -4.34 9.00 21.95
N ASP A 84 -5.45 9.30 22.63
CA ASP A 84 -6.74 8.64 22.39
C ASP A 84 -7.29 8.91 20.98
N TYR A 85 -7.16 10.14 20.50
CA TYR A 85 -7.62 10.52 19.16
C TYR A 85 -6.80 9.83 18.06
N GLU A 86 -5.48 9.85 18.18
CA GLU A 86 -4.57 9.19 17.23
C GLU A 86 -4.80 7.67 17.20
N THR A 87 -5.00 7.05 18.36
CA THR A 87 -5.34 5.62 18.47
C THR A 87 -6.61 5.30 17.67
N ARG A 88 -7.66 6.12 17.80
CA ARG A 88 -8.90 5.93 17.02
C ARG A 88 -8.69 6.11 15.52
N LEU A 89 -7.85 7.06 15.09
CA LEU A 89 -7.53 7.20 13.67
C LEU A 89 -6.84 5.94 13.13
N ILE A 90 -5.92 5.37 13.90
CA ILE A 90 -5.22 4.12 13.57
C ILE A 90 -6.22 2.95 13.49
N GLU A 91 -7.10 2.80 14.48
CA GLU A 91 -8.13 1.74 14.49
C GLU A 91 -9.02 1.78 13.25
N VAL A 92 -9.34 2.98 12.76
CA VAL A 92 -10.16 3.18 11.55
C VAL A 92 -9.36 2.95 10.27
N ALA A 93 -8.10 3.40 10.22
CA ALA A 93 -7.24 3.31 9.03
C ALA A 93 -6.69 1.90 8.81
N ARG A 94 -6.33 1.18 9.89
CA ARG A 94 -5.67 -0.13 9.83
C ARG A 94 -6.43 -1.17 9.00
N PRO A 95 -7.75 -1.40 9.16
CA PRO A 95 -8.46 -2.37 8.32
C PRO A 95 -8.47 -1.98 6.83
N ILE A 96 -8.42 -0.68 6.51
CA ILE A 96 -8.35 -0.20 5.12
C ILE A 96 -6.98 -0.51 4.53
N GLU A 97 -5.91 -0.30 5.31
CA GLU A 97 -4.54 -0.64 4.93
C GLU A 97 -4.34 -2.15 4.75
N LEU A 98 -4.85 -2.97 5.66
CA LEU A 98 -4.83 -4.44 5.52
C LEU A 98 -5.54 -4.88 4.24
N ALA A 99 -6.71 -4.31 3.95
CA ALA A 99 -7.40 -4.59 2.70
C ALA A 99 -6.63 -4.08 1.47
N ALA A 100 -5.69 -3.13 1.62
CA ALA A 100 -4.81 -2.71 0.54
C ALA A 100 -3.72 -3.76 0.28
N ILE A 101 -3.12 -4.28 1.37
CA ILE A 101 -2.17 -5.40 1.32
C ILE A 101 -2.79 -6.57 0.57
N ASP A 102 -4.02 -6.98 0.90
CA ASP A 102 -4.70 -8.08 0.21
C ASP A 102 -4.80 -7.87 -1.31
N ARG A 103 -5.06 -6.63 -1.75
CA ARG A 103 -5.14 -6.30 -3.18
C ARG A 103 -3.78 -6.36 -3.84
N TYR A 104 -2.73 -5.87 -3.19
CA TYR A 104 -1.38 -5.96 -3.75
C TYR A 104 -0.82 -7.39 -3.73
N GLU A 105 -1.13 -8.20 -2.71
CA GLU A 105 -0.79 -9.63 -2.71
C GLU A 105 -1.49 -10.36 -3.85
N PHE A 106 -2.78 -10.12 -4.08
CA PHE A 106 -3.49 -10.66 -5.24
C PHE A 106 -2.84 -10.21 -6.57
N CYS A 107 -2.44 -8.94 -6.68
CA CYS A 107 -1.70 -8.43 -7.82
C CYS A 107 -0.40 -9.24 -8.06
N MET A 108 0.40 -9.46 -7.02
CA MET A 108 1.66 -10.21 -7.12
C MET A 108 1.47 -11.69 -7.44
N VAL A 109 0.49 -12.35 -6.81
CA VAL A 109 0.16 -13.75 -7.11
C VAL A 109 -0.29 -13.89 -8.56
N THR A 110 -1.14 -12.97 -9.04
CA THR A 110 -1.64 -12.99 -10.43
C THR A 110 -0.53 -12.74 -11.43
N ALA A 111 0.33 -11.72 -11.19
CA ALA A 111 1.49 -11.42 -12.01
C ALA A 111 2.46 -12.61 -12.11
N THR A 112 2.73 -13.26 -10.97
CA THR A 112 3.62 -14.43 -10.91
C THR A 112 3.08 -15.60 -11.72
N ARG A 113 1.79 -15.94 -11.54
CA ARG A 113 1.12 -17.03 -12.29
C ARG A 113 1.10 -16.77 -13.79
N ALA A 114 0.80 -15.53 -14.19
CA ALA A 114 0.73 -15.13 -15.59
C ALA A 114 2.10 -14.84 -16.22
N ARG A 115 3.20 -14.92 -15.44
CA ARG A 115 4.56 -14.50 -15.84
C ARG A 115 4.59 -13.06 -16.40
N TRP A 116 3.71 -12.20 -15.89
CA TRP A 116 3.51 -10.85 -16.39
C TRP A 116 4.09 -9.84 -15.42
N PHE A 117 5.33 -9.40 -15.68
CA PHE A 117 6.06 -8.45 -14.84
C PHE A 117 6.25 -7.12 -15.58
N ASP A 118 5.45 -6.13 -15.23
CA ASP A 118 5.48 -4.79 -15.81
C ASP A 118 5.43 -3.71 -14.72
N GLY A 119 5.22 -2.45 -15.12
CA GLY A 119 5.12 -1.33 -14.18
C GLY A 119 4.00 -1.48 -13.14
N ARG A 120 2.93 -2.24 -13.40
CA ARG A 120 1.86 -2.46 -12.41
C ARG A 120 2.28 -3.46 -11.35
N SER A 121 2.90 -4.58 -11.72
CA SER A 121 3.38 -5.57 -10.75
C SER A 121 4.52 -5.01 -9.90
N ARG A 122 5.46 -4.25 -10.51
CA ARG A 122 6.53 -3.56 -9.75
C ARG A 122 5.95 -2.61 -8.71
N ARG A 123 4.94 -1.84 -9.10
CA ARG A 123 4.25 -0.92 -8.20
C ARG A 123 3.54 -1.65 -7.05
N CYS A 124 2.99 -2.83 -7.29
CA CYS A 124 2.40 -3.66 -6.23
C CYS A 124 3.47 -4.16 -5.24
N GLU A 125 4.63 -4.59 -5.73
CA GLU A 125 5.77 -4.99 -4.91
C GLU A 125 6.30 -3.83 -4.05
N GLU A 126 6.54 -2.67 -4.65
CA GLU A 126 6.96 -1.45 -3.96
C GLU A 126 5.94 -1.03 -2.89
N ALA A 127 4.64 -1.11 -3.20
CA ALA A 127 3.59 -0.76 -2.25
C ALA A 127 3.51 -1.74 -1.07
N LEU A 128 3.67 -3.05 -1.31
CA LEU A 128 3.74 -4.05 -0.24
C LEU A 128 4.94 -3.80 0.66
N ASN A 129 6.11 -3.55 0.07
CA ASN A 129 7.32 -3.24 0.81
C ASN A 129 7.16 -1.97 1.66
N ALA A 130 6.56 -0.92 1.10
CA ALA A 130 6.31 0.33 1.83
C ALA A 130 5.33 0.15 3.00
N LEU A 131 4.42 -0.82 2.93
CA LEU A 131 3.45 -1.12 3.98
C LEU A 131 4.03 -2.05 5.07
N ASP A 132 4.85 -3.03 4.69
CA ASP A 132 5.50 -3.95 5.61
C ASP A 132 6.75 -4.57 4.96
N ALA A 133 7.88 -3.86 5.05
CA ALA A 133 9.14 -4.29 4.43
C ALA A 133 9.69 -5.61 5.02
N ALA A 134 9.40 -5.88 6.30
CA ALA A 134 9.84 -7.09 6.96
C ALA A 134 9.12 -8.32 6.40
N ARG A 135 7.82 -8.18 6.10
CA ARG A 135 7.02 -9.24 5.46
C ARG A 135 7.20 -9.29 3.94
N PHE A 136 7.46 -8.16 3.30
CA PHE A 136 7.51 -8.01 1.85
C PHE A 136 8.82 -7.36 1.36
N PRO A 137 9.97 -8.06 1.46
CA PRO A 137 11.23 -7.59 0.89
C PRO A 137 11.18 -7.53 -0.64
N ILE A 138 11.86 -6.55 -1.24
CA ILE A 138 11.91 -6.39 -2.70
C ILE A 138 12.80 -7.50 -3.31
N ALA A 139 12.32 -8.15 -4.37
CA ALA A 139 13.01 -9.30 -4.95
C ALA A 139 14.38 -8.98 -5.57
N SER A 140 14.64 -7.71 -5.95
CA SER A 140 15.96 -7.25 -6.38
C SER A 140 16.91 -6.95 -5.22
N GLU A 141 16.41 -6.75 -3.99
CA GLU A 141 17.27 -6.60 -2.81
C GLU A 141 17.69 -7.97 -2.25
N LEU A 142 16.82 -8.98 -2.37
CA LEU A 142 17.13 -10.36 -1.98
C LEU A 142 18.18 -11.04 -2.88
N ARG A 143 18.20 -10.65 -4.15
CA ARG A 143 19.20 -11.09 -5.11
C ARG A 143 20.24 -9.99 -5.19
N GLY A 144 21.31 -10.11 -4.40
CA GLY A 144 22.44 -9.18 -4.49
C GLY A 144 22.83 -8.93 -5.95
N GLU A 145 23.29 -7.72 -6.25
CA GLU A 145 23.71 -7.32 -7.59
C GLU A 145 24.47 -8.48 -8.24
N PRO A 146 24.11 -8.91 -9.47
CA PRO A 146 24.94 -9.85 -10.18
C PRO A 146 26.28 -9.16 -10.36
N ASP A 147 27.25 -9.53 -9.52
CA ASP A 147 28.65 -9.26 -9.80
C ASP A 147 28.88 -9.87 -11.17
N TYR A 148 29.06 -9.01 -12.17
CA TYR A 148 29.49 -9.44 -13.48
C TYR A 148 30.87 -10.01 -13.26
N GLN A 149 30.94 -11.31 -12.96
CA GLN A 149 32.17 -12.05 -13.13
C GLN A 149 32.49 -11.93 -14.61
N THR A 150 33.35 -10.97 -14.94
CA THR A 150 34.12 -11.04 -16.16
C THR A 150 34.88 -12.34 -16.04
N GLU A 151 34.33 -13.40 -16.63
CA GLU A 151 35.07 -14.61 -16.95
C GLU A 151 36.27 -14.13 -17.75
N THR A 152 37.41 -13.95 -17.08
CA THR A 152 38.67 -13.75 -17.77
C THR A 152 38.91 -15.09 -18.47
N PRO A 153 38.89 -15.14 -19.81
CA PRO A 153 39.11 -16.40 -20.50
C PRO A 153 40.48 -16.92 -20.07
N ALA A 154 40.54 -18.16 -19.60
CA ALA A 154 41.83 -18.80 -19.32
C ALA A 154 42.68 -18.76 -20.60
N PRO A 155 43.95 -18.36 -20.53
CA PRO A 155 44.81 -18.36 -21.72
C PRO A 155 44.87 -19.78 -22.30
N PRO A 156 44.84 -19.92 -23.64
CA PRO A 156 44.82 -21.23 -24.28
C PRO A 156 46.05 -22.05 -23.86
N ALA A 157 45.82 -23.29 -23.45
CA ALA A 157 46.90 -24.21 -23.09
C ALA A 157 47.79 -24.48 -24.32
N ALA A 158 49.11 -24.38 -24.12
CA ALA A 158 50.07 -24.69 -25.17
C ALA A 158 49.99 -26.18 -25.53
N VAL A 159 49.68 -26.45 -26.81
CA VAL A 159 49.72 -27.81 -27.37
C VAL A 159 51.18 -28.23 -27.45
N LEU A 160 51.60 -29.19 -26.61
CA LEU A 160 52.88 -29.86 -26.78
C LEU A 160 52.80 -30.68 -28.08
N ARG A 161 53.64 -30.34 -29.06
CA ARG A 161 53.84 -31.17 -30.25
C ARG A 161 54.77 -32.30 -29.85
N ASP A 162 54.23 -33.49 -29.72
CA ASP A 162 55.02 -34.72 -29.66
C ASP A 162 55.83 -34.86 -30.95
N GLY A 163 57.13 -35.17 -30.79
CA GLY A 163 58.11 -35.32 -31.87
C GLY A 163 58.04 -36.66 -32.59
#